data_AF-A0A1F9PFB8-F1
#
_entry.id   AF-A0A1F9PFB8-F1
#
_cell.length_a   1.000
_cell.length_b   1.000
_cell.length_c   1.000
_cell.angle_alpha   90.00
_cell.angle_beta   90.00
_cell.angle_gamma   90.00
#
_symmetry.space_group_name_H-M   'P 1'
#
loop_
_entity.id
_entity.type
_entity.pdbx_description
1 polymer ?
#
loop_
_entity_poly.entity_id
_entity_poly.type
_entity_poly.pdbx_seq_one_letter_code
_entity_poly.pdbx_strand_id
1 'polypeptide(L)'
;MTYTKTFITVAILLITGALTFFAGQTERISPNTPFSEFPLEIEEWKGFPGKLDDKVYNILGVEDYILADYRKPSGEAVNLYVGFYQSQKEGDIIHSPKNCMPGAGWNIMETGSETIPLDINGKSMKVIKLTLRKGPEKQIALYWFQSRGRIISSEYMEKVWLVIDSITRHRTDGSFVRLITPVKKDEITSINLLKEFAQKAYPYLNEHIPN
;
A
#
# COMPACT_ATOMS: atom_id res chain seq x y z
N MET A 1 23.83 -12.05 42.60
CA MET A 1 23.74 -11.29 41.31
C MET A 1 23.23 -12.12 40.12
N THR A 2 23.20 -13.45 40.17
CA THR A 2 22.77 -14.31 39.05
C THR A 2 21.24 -14.39 38.89
N TYR A 3 20.50 -14.48 40.00
CA TYR A 3 19.05 -14.63 39.97
C TYR A 3 18.30 -13.42 39.39
N THR A 4 18.77 -12.19 39.63
CA THR A 4 18.16 -10.98 39.06
C THR A 4 18.16 -11.00 37.53
N LYS A 5 19.27 -11.46 36.92
CA LYS A 5 19.36 -11.60 35.46
C LYS A 5 18.42 -12.69 34.96
N THR A 6 18.37 -13.84 35.65
CA THR A 6 17.43 -14.93 35.31
C THR A 6 15.97 -14.49 35.40
N PHE A 7 15.59 -13.76 36.45
CA PHE A 7 14.22 -13.21 36.59
C PHE A 7 13.88 -12.21 35.49
N ILE A 8 14.80 -11.31 35.13
CA ILE A 8 14.60 -10.37 34.02
C ILE A 8 14.44 -11.12 32.70
N THR A 9 15.28 -12.12 32.42
CA THR A 9 15.18 -12.93 31.19
C THR A 9 13.88 -13.71 31.11
N VAL A 10 13.45 -14.34 32.22
CA VAL A 10 12.18 -15.08 32.27
C VAL A 10 10.99 -14.14 32.11
N ALA A 11 11.02 -12.97 32.75
CA ALA A 11 9.96 -11.96 32.59
C ALA A 11 9.87 -11.47 31.14
N ILE A 12 11.00 -11.19 30.48
CA ILE A 12 11.03 -10.82 29.06
C ILE A 12 10.44 -11.93 28.20
N LEU A 13 10.84 -13.19 28.41
CA LEU A 13 10.32 -14.32 27.63
C LEU A 13 8.82 -14.52 27.82
N LEU A 14 8.31 -14.40 29.06
CA LEU A 14 6.88 -14.52 29.34
C LEU A 14 6.08 -13.35 28.72
N ILE A 15 6.61 -12.13 28.79
CA ILE A 15 5.99 -10.97 28.15
C ILE A 15 5.99 -11.15 26.63
N THR A 16 7.10 -11.57 26.02
CA THR A 16 7.18 -11.83 24.58
C THR A 16 6.24 -12.97 24.16
N GLY A 17 6.16 -14.05 24.94
CA GLY A 17 5.25 -15.17 24.71
C GLY A 17 3.78 -14.75 24.79
N ALA A 18 3.41 -13.94 25.79
CA ALA A 18 2.06 -13.41 25.91
C ALA A 18 1.73 -12.46 24.75
N LEU A 19 2.63 -11.53 24.41
CA LEU A 19 2.44 -10.58 23.32
C LEU A 19 2.27 -11.28 21.97
N THR A 20 3.07 -12.32 21.69
CA THR A 20 2.96 -13.10 20.45
C THR A 20 1.66 -13.92 20.38
N PHE A 21 1.24 -14.52 21.50
CA PHE A 21 -0.03 -15.25 21.56
C PHE A 21 -1.25 -14.35 21.32
N PHE A 22 -1.30 -13.18 21.97
CA PHE A 22 -2.40 -12.23 21.79
C PHE A 22 -2.37 -11.54 20.43
N ALA A 23 -1.19 -11.21 19.90
CA ALA A 23 -1.05 -10.65 18.55
C ALA A 23 -1.43 -11.64 17.43
N GLY A 24 -1.42 -12.95 17.69
CA GLY A 24 -1.86 -13.97 16.73
C GLY A 24 -3.39 -14.08 16.56
N GLN A 25 -4.16 -13.53 17.52
CA GLN A 25 -5.63 -13.55 17.52
C GLN A 25 -6.20 -12.25 16.94
N THR A 26 -5.85 -11.92 15.71
CA THR A 26 -6.42 -10.77 15.01
C THR A 26 -7.70 -11.13 14.28
N GLU A 27 -8.65 -10.20 14.32
CA GLU A 27 -9.91 -10.28 13.58
C GLU A 27 -9.67 -10.10 12.08
N ARG A 28 -10.49 -10.76 11.28
CA ARG A 28 -10.56 -10.54 9.83
C ARG A 28 -11.61 -9.47 9.56
N ILE A 29 -11.20 -8.38 8.94
CA ILE A 29 -12.07 -7.24 8.66
C ILE A 29 -12.27 -7.14 7.15
N SER A 30 -13.51 -7.18 6.70
CA SER A 30 -13.87 -6.95 5.30
C SER A 30 -13.68 -5.48 4.91
N PRO A 31 -13.43 -5.18 3.63
CA PRO A 31 -13.52 -3.80 3.16
C PRO A 31 -14.95 -3.28 3.34
N ASN A 32 -15.11 -1.95 3.46
CA ASN A 32 -16.44 -1.35 3.60
C ASN A 32 -17.30 -1.61 2.35
N THR A 33 -16.65 -1.55 1.19
CA THR A 33 -17.21 -1.84 -0.13
C THR A 33 -16.20 -2.71 -0.89
N PRO A 34 -16.63 -3.77 -1.60
CA PRO A 34 -15.72 -4.60 -2.38
C PRO A 34 -14.95 -3.80 -3.44
N PHE A 35 -13.66 -4.09 -3.64
CA PHE A 35 -12.85 -3.40 -4.67
C PHE A 35 -13.27 -3.73 -6.09
N SER A 36 -14.08 -4.78 -6.30
CA SER A 36 -14.77 -5.04 -7.57
C SER A 36 -15.75 -3.93 -7.96
N GLU A 37 -16.22 -3.13 -7.00
CA GLU A 37 -17.13 -1.99 -7.21
C GLU A 37 -16.40 -0.65 -7.28
N PHE A 38 -15.06 -0.65 -7.20
CA PHE A 38 -14.28 0.58 -7.27
C PHE A 38 -14.47 1.27 -8.63
N PRO A 39 -14.70 2.60 -8.67
CA PRO A 39 -15.19 3.27 -9.86
C PRO A 39 -14.21 3.21 -11.02
N LEU A 40 -14.70 2.77 -12.19
CA LEU A 40 -13.99 2.82 -13.46
C LEU A 40 -14.14 4.17 -14.18
N GLU A 41 -14.87 5.12 -13.59
CA GLU A 41 -14.95 6.50 -14.07
C GLU A 41 -14.67 7.43 -12.90
N ILE A 42 -13.57 8.18 -12.99
CA ILE A 42 -13.13 9.13 -11.96
C ILE A 42 -12.91 10.46 -12.66
N GLU A 43 -13.92 11.33 -12.64
CA GLU A 43 -13.94 12.57 -13.42
C GLU A 43 -13.61 12.31 -14.91
N GLU A 44 -12.54 12.87 -15.46
CA GLU A 44 -12.10 12.66 -16.84
C GLU A 44 -11.34 11.34 -17.08
N TRP A 45 -11.08 10.56 -16.03
CA TRP A 45 -10.34 9.30 -16.11
C TRP A 45 -11.27 8.12 -16.38
N LYS A 46 -11.01 7.41 -17.46
CA LYS A 46 -11.68 6.15 -17.78
C LYS A 46 -10.78 4.96 -17.48
N GLY A 47 -11.23 4.11 -16.57
CA GLY A 47 -10.58 2.90 -16.09
C GLY A 47 -10.91 1.69 -16.95
N PHE A 48 -9.88 0.89 -17.22
CA PHE A 48 -9.99 -0.41 -17.88
C PHE A 48 -9.49 -1.46 -16.88
N PRO A 49 -10.37 -2.34 -16.37
CA PRO A 49 -9.98 -3.31 -15.37
C PRO A 49 -9.00 -4.32 -15.97
N GLY A 50 -7.98 -4.64 -15.20
CA GLY A 50 -7.03 -5.72 -15.45
C GLY A 50 -7.21 -6.83 -14.42
N LYS A 51 -6.46 -7.91 -14.61
CA LYS A 51 -6.37 -9.02 -13.66
C LYS A 51 -4.91 -9.21 -13.25
N LEU A 52 -4.68 -9.52 -11.98
CA LEU A 52 -3.37 -10.01 -11.56
C LEU A 52 -3.09 -11.37 -12.24
N ASP A 53 -1.84 -11.57 -12.63
CA ASP A 53 -1.37 -12.90 -13.02
C ASP A 53 -1.53 -13.87 -11.84
N ASP A 54 -1.95 -15.10 -12.11
CA ASP A 54 -2.30 -16.06 -11.04
C ASP A 54 -1.10 -16.33 -10.12
N LYS A 55 0.14 -16.30 -10.63
CA LYS A 55 1.34 -16.43 -9.80
C LYS A 55 1.52 -15.23 -8.89
N VAL A 56 1.29 -14.02 -9.40
CA VAL A 56 1.37 -12.78 -8.60
C VAL A 56 0.27 -12.76 -7.55
N TYR A 57 -0.96 -13.11 -7.91
CA TYR A 57 -2.09 -13.20 -6.99
C TYR A 57 -1.78 -14.16 -5.82
N ASN A 58 -1.30 -15.37 -6.12
CA ASN A 58 -0.96 -16.37 -5.11
C ASN A 58 0.22 -15.95 -4.22
N ILE A 59 1.18 -15.18 -4.75
CA ILE A 59 2.30 -14.65 -3.96
C ILE A 59 1.85 -13.51 -3.04
N LEU A 60 0.92 -12.67 -3.50
CA LEU A 60 0.46 -11.52 -2.73
C LEU A 60 -0.49 -11.92 -1.60
N GLY A 61 -1.25 -13.01 -1.72
CA GLY A 61 -2.19 -13.44 -0.68
C GLY A 61 -3.33 -12.44 -0.43
N VAL A 62 -3.59 -11.55 -1.39
CA VAL A 62 -4.58 -10.48 -1.26
C VAL A 62 -6.01 -11.03 -1.34
N GLU A 63 -6.87 -10.62 -0.43
CA GLU A 63 -8.26 -11.13 -0.38
C GLU A 63 -9.24 -10.30 -1.19
N ASP A 64 -8.99 -9.00 -1.38
CA ASP A 64 -9.76 -8.16 -2.30
C ASP A 64 -8.84 -7.13 -2.96
N TYR A 65 -9.06 -6.82 -4.25
CA TYR A 65 -8.17 -5.93 -4.98
C TYR A 65 -8.83 -5.27 -6.19
N ILE A 66 -8.26 -4.13 -6.60
CA ILE A 66 -8.46 -3.59 -7.94
C ILE A 66 -7.12 -3.45 -8.65
N LEU A 67 -7.10 -3.85 -9.92
CA LEU A 67 -6.06 -3.51 -10.87
C LEU A 67 -6.74 -2.87 -12.08
N ALA A 68 -6.39 -1.64 -12.43
CA ALA A 68 -6.99 -0.97 -13.57
C ALA A 68 -6.05 0.04 -14.21
N ASP A 69 -6.11 0.15 -15.53
CA ASP A 69 -5.44 1.21 -16.30
C ASP A 69 -6.43 2.35 -16.53
N TYR A 70 -6.21 3.49 -15.89
CA TYR A 70 -6.97 4.71 -16.12
C TYR A 70 -6.33 5.54 -17.22
N ARG A 71 -7.15 6.11 -18.11
CA ARG A 71 -6.70 6.93 -19.24
C ARG A 71 -7.51 8.21 -19.34
N LYS A 72 -6.83 9.32 -19.66
CA LYS A 72 -7.46 10.58 -20.07
C LYS A 72 -7.67 10.63 -21.58
N PRO A 73 -8.64 11.41 -22.09
CA PRO A 73 -8.81 11.65 -23.53
C PRO A 73 -7.54 12.20 -24.21
N SER A 74 -6.72 12.96 -23.48
CA SER A 74 -5.44 13.51 -23.92
C SER A 74 -4.30 12.49 -24.02
N GLY A 75 -4.53 11.23 -23.60
CA GLY A 75 -3.61 10.11 -23.80
C GLY A 75 -2.63 9.84 -22.66
N GLU A 76 -2.72 10.57 -21.54
CA GLU A 76 -2.09 10.21 -20.28
C GLU A 76 -2.74 8.95 -19.68
N ALA A 77 -1.94 8.15 -18.98
CA ALA A 77 -2.40 6.91 -18.39
C ALA A 77 -1.77 6.69 -17.01
N VAL A 78 -2.56 6.11 -16.10
CA VAL A 78 -2.13 5.72 -14.75
C VAL A 78 -2.62 4.29 -14.49
N ASN A 79 -1.70 3.39 -14.16
CA ASN A 79 -2.05 2.06 -13.66
C ASN A 79 -2.27 2.16 -12.15
N LEU A 80 -3.49 1.87 -11.70
CA LEU A 80 -3.86 1.74 -10.30
C LEU A 80 -3.80 0.27 -9.90
N TYR A 81 -3.16 0.00 -8.78
CA TYR A 81 -3.32 -1.25 -8.03
C TYR A 81 -3.64 -0.93 -6.57
N VAL A 82 -4.71 -1.52 -6.05
CA VAL A 82 -5.01 -1.56 -4.63
C VAL A 82 -5.16 -2.99 -4.21
N GLY A 83 -4.39 -3.44 -3.22
CA GLY A 83 -4.59 -4.74 -2.59
C GLY A 83 -5.02 -4.57 -1.15
N PHE A 84 -6.13 -5.20 -0.78
CA PHE A 84 -6.72 -5.20 0.55
C PHE A 84 -6.51 -6.53 1.24
N TYR A 85 -6.02 -6.45 2.47
CA TYR A 85 -5.71 -7.58 3.33
C TYR A 85 -6.67 -7.54 4.51
N GLN A 86 -7.49 -8.58 4.68
CA GLN A 86 -8.48 -8.64 5.76
C GLN A 86 -7.83 -8.90 7.12
N SER A 87 -6.67 -9.57 7.12
CA SER A 87 -5.83 -9.78 8.29
C SER A 87 -4.46 -10.21 7.82
N GLN A 88 -3.41 -9.49 8.23
CA GLN A 88 -2.03 -9.86 7.91
C GLN A 88 -1.51 -10.84 8.98
N LYS A 89 -1.42 -12.13 8.63
CA LYS A 89 -0.81 -13.20 9.44
C LYS A 89 0.42 -13.76 8.70
N GLU A 90 1.18 -14.67 9.33
CA GLU A 90 2.37 -15.30 8.74
C GLU A 90 2.11 -15.72 7.28
N GLY A 91 2.83 -15.12 6.32
CA GLY A 91 2.70 -15.37 4.88
C GLY A 91 2.03 -14.24 4.09
N ASP A 92 1.03 -13.56 4.67
CA ASP A 92 0.16 -12.59 3.98
C ASP A 92 0.47 -11.13 4.38
N ILE A 93 1.76 -10.83 4.60
CA ILE A 93 2.21 -9.47 4.96
C ILE A 93 2.38 -8.65 3.69
N ILE A 94 1.88 -7.42 3.69
CA ILE A 94 2.04 -6.54 2.54
C ILE A 94 3.53 -6.39 2.18
N HIS A 95 3.87 -6.69 0.93
CA HIS A 95 5.23 -6.52 0.42
C HIS A 95 5.36 -5.24 -0.42
N SER A 96 6.45 -4.51 -0.17
CA SER A 96 6.79 -3.33 -0.95
C SER A 96 7.08 -3.67 -2.42
N PRO A 97 6.75 -2.78 -3.38
CA PRO A 97 7.18 -2.91 -4.77
C PRO A 97 8.68 -3.08 -4.91
N LYS A 98 9.47 -2.65 -3.93
CA LYS A 98 10.93 -2.84 -3.94
C LYS A 98 11.35 -4.31 -4.06
N ASN A 99 10.49 -5.23 -3.62
CA ASN A 99 10.76 -6.67 -3.68
C ASN A 99 10.21 -7.30 -4.98
N CYS A 100 9.06 -6.82 -5.47
CA CYS A 100 8.39 -7.41 -6.64
C CYS A 100 8.86 -6.83 -7.98
N MET A 101 9.18 -5.53 -8.03
CA MET A 101 9.53 -4.84 -9.27
C MET A 101 10.83 -5.40 -9.90
N PRO A 102 11.91 -5.70 -9.14
CA PRO A 102 13.08 -6.36 -9.69
C PRO A 102 12.77 -7.73 -10.31
N GLY A 103 11.88 -8.52 -9.69
CA GLY A 103 11.42 -9.81 -10.22
C GLY A 103 10.68 -9.70 -11.56
N ALA A 104 10.04 -8.56 -11.84
CA ALA A 104 9.41 -8.24 -13.13
C ALA A 104 10.39 -7.60 -14.16
N GLY A 105 11.68 -7.51 -13.81
CA GLY A 105 12.74 -6.94 -14.64
C GLY A 105 12.89 -5.42 -14.56
N TRP A 106 12.28 -4.76 -13.56
CA TRP A 106 12.42 -3.32 -13.33
C TRP A 106 13.54 -3.03 -12.34
N ASN A 107 14.49 -2.18 -12.74
CA ASN A 107 15.51 -1.65 -11.85
C ASN A 107 15.00 -0.41 -11.13
N ILE A 108 15.24 -0.34 -9.83
CA ILE A 108 14.92 0.83 -9.00
C ILE A 108 16.10 1.78 -9.07
N MET A 109 15.93 2.89 -9.76
CA MET A 109 16.98 3.89 -9.94
C MET A 109 17.07 4.85 -8.77
N GLU A 110 15.91 5.23 -8.23
CA GLU A 110 15.80 6.21 -7.15
C GLU A 110 14.60 5.86 -6.26
N THR A 111 14.74 6.05 -4.96
CA THR A 111 13.63 6.05 -4.00
C THR A 111 13.57 7.42 -3.33
N GLY A 112 12.39 8.01 -3.30
CA GLY A 112 12.14 9.30 -2.66
C GLY A 112 10.78 9.35 -1.98
N SER A 113 10.32 10.55 -1.67
CA SER A 113 8.98 10.78 -1.14
C SER A 113 8.34 11.98 -1.80
N GLU A 114 7.03 11.91 -2.01
CA GLU A 114 6.23 12.99 -2.55
C GLU A 114 5.13 13.37 -1.57
N THR A 115 4.75 14.65 -1.58
CA THR A 115 3.58 15.14 -0.85
C THR A 115 2.46 15.41 -1.85
N ILE A 116 1.28 14.88 -1.55
CA ILE A 116 0.04 15.04 -2.32
C ILE A 116 -0.93 15.88 -1.47
N PRO A 117 -1.33 17.08 -1.90
CA PRO A 117 -2.38 17.83 -1.22
C PRO A 117 -3.70 17.07 -1.37
N LEU A 118 -4.49 16.91 -0.31
CA LEU A 118 -5.76 16.18 -0.34
C LEU A 118 -6.98 17.11 -0.36
N ASP A 119 -6.83 18.32 0.18
CA ASP A 119 -7.86 19.34 0.14
C ASP A 119 -7.25 20.75 0.11
N ILE A 120 -8.11 21.74 -0.10
CA ILE A 120 -7.75 23.17 -0.12
C ILE A 120 -7.43 23.67 1.31
N ASN A 121 -7.86 22.94 2.35
CA ASN A 121 -7.67 23.30 3.75
C ASN A 121 -6.29 22.89 4.30
N GLY A 122 -5.39 22.41 3.43
CA GLY A 122 -4.00 22.09 3.77
C GLY A 122 -3.77 20.66 4.24
N LYS A 123 -4.79 19.78 4.21
CA LYS A 123 -4.56 18.36 4.44
C LYS A 123 -3.72 17.82 3.29
N SER A 124 -2.71 17.02 3.62
CA SER A 124 -1.87 16.38 2.63
C SER A 124 -1.49 14.98 3.09
N MET A 125 -1.08 14.16 2.13
CA MET A 125 -0.53 12.84 2.38
C MET A 125 0.88 12.74 1.82
N LYS A 126 1.76 12.11 2.59
CA LYS A 126 3.10 11.73 2.12
C LYS A 126 3.01 10.35 1.49
N VAL A 127 3.73 10.14 0.39
CA VAL A 127 3.82 8.86 -0.33
C VAL A 127 5.27 8.55 -0.67
N ILE A 128 5.56 7.29 -0.97
CA ILE A 128 6.88 6.86 -1.42
C ILE A 128 6.92 6.94 -2.95
N LYS A 129 8.00 7.51 -3.49
CA LYS A 129 8.28 7.59 -4.93
C LYS A 129 9.33 6.57 -5.30
N LEU A 130 9.12 5.84 -6.40
CA LEU A 130 10.16 5.06 -7.08
C LEU A 130 10.32 5.55 -8.52
N THR A 131 11.57 5.73 -8.93
CA THR A 131 11.93 5.87 -10.34
C THR A 131 12.40 4.50 -10.84
N LEU A 132 11.69 3.95 -11.82
CA LEU A 132 11.86 2.58 -12.31
C LEU A 132 12.38 2.59 -13.74
N ARG A 133 13.25 1.63 -14.08
CA ARG A 133 13.80 1.48 -15.44
C ARG A 133 13.85 0.03 -15.90
N LYS A 134 13.41 -0.24 -17.14
CA LYS A 134 13.51 -1.54 -17.81
C LYS A 134 13.96 -1.33 -19.26
N GLY A 135 15.26 -1.52 -19.52
CA GLY A 135 15.86 -1.19 -20.82
C GLY A 135 15.71 0.31 -21.14
N PRO A 136 15.07 0.68 -22.28
CA PRO A 136 14.79 2.08 -22.63
C PRO A 136 13.57 2.64 -21.89
N GLU A 137 12.73 1.79 -21.30
CA GLU A 137 11.51 2.22 -20.63
C GLU A 137 11.81 2.80 -19.25
N LYS A 138 11.11 3.88 -18.92
CA LYS A 138 11.19 4.55 -17.62
C LYS A 138 9.79 4.81 -17.09
N GLN A 139 9.58 4.56 -15.81
CA GLN A 139 8.29 4.74 -15.15
C GLN A 139 8.48 5.39 -13.78
N ILE A 140 7.48 6.15 -13.33
CA ILE A 140 7.38 6.60 -11.95
C ILE A 140 6.29 5.78 -11.26
N ALA A 141 6.57 5.35 -10.04
CA ALA A 141 5.58 4.79 -9.15
C ALA A 141 5.42 5.66 -7.90
N LEU A 142 4.18 5.93 -7.51
CA LEU A 142 3.83 6.43 -6.18
C LEU A 142 3.10 5.32 -5.43
N TYR A 143 3.46 5.07 -4.17
CA TYR A 143 2.75 4.09 -3.35
C TYR A 143 2.74 4.46 -1.87
N TRP A 144 1.77 3.90 -1.16
CA TRP A 144 1.60 4.04 0.29
C TRP A 144 0.82 2.84 0.85
N PHE A 145 0.85 2.73 2.16
CA PHE A 145 -0.02 1.82 2.90
C PHE A 145 -1.12 2.64 3.54
N GLN A 146 -2.34 2.11 3.53
CA GLN A 146 -3.50 2.77 4.11
C GLN A 146 -4.21 1.81 5.05
N SER A 147 -4.36 2.21 6.31
CA SER A 147 -5.04 1.39 7.29
C SER A 147 -5.56 2.20 8.46
N ARG A 148 -6.80 1.91 8.87
CA ARG A 148 -7.42 2.49 10.07
C ARG A 148 -7.34 4.02 10.11
N GLY A 149 -7.71 4.66 9.00
CA GLY A 149 -7.63 6.11 8.81
C GLY A 149 -6.22 6.71 8.69
N ARG A 150 -5.16 5.90 8.72
CA ARG A 150 -3.77 6.36 8.54
C ARG A 150 -3.27 6.11 7.13
N ILE A 151 -2.53 7.08 6.60
CA ILE A 151 -1.70 6.94 5.43
C ILE A 151 -0.26 6.80 5.90
N ILE A 152 0.39 5.71 5.52
CA ILE A 152 1.71 5.33 5.99
C ILE A 152 2.65 5.29 4.79
N SER A 153 3.65 6.16 4.81
CA SER A 153 4.66 6.29 3.75
C SER A 153 6.02 5.74 4.17
N SER A 154 6.02 4.71 5.00
CA SER A 154 7.23 4.02 5.48
C SER A 154 6.92 2.55 5.74
N GLU A 155 7.67 1.68 5.07
CA GLU A 155 7.57 0.22 5.23
C GLU A 155 7.89 -0.21 6.68
N TYR A 156 8.75 0.53 7.37
CA TYR A 156 9.05 0.24 8.77
C TYR A 156 7.88 0.66 9.68
N MET A 157 7.32 1.85 9.46
CA MET A 157 6.20 2.33 10.25
C MET A 157 4.93 1.50 10.04
N GLU A 158 4.75 0.94 8.85
CA GLU A 158 3.66 0.01 8.56
C GLU A 158 3.73 -1.20 9.51
N LYS A 159 4.90 -1.84 9.62
CA LYS A 159 5.11 -2.96 10.55
C LYS A 159 4.94 -2.57 12.01
N VAL A 160 5.44 -1.40 12.40
CA VAL A 160 5.27 -0.88 13.77
C VAL A 160 3.79 -0.71 14.09
N TRP A 161 3.01 -0.10 13.19
CA TRP A 161 1.58 0.06 13.40
C TRP A 161 0.84 -1.25 13.41
N LEU A 162 1.21 -2.21 12.55
CA LEU A 162 0.65 -3.56 12.55
C LEU A 162 0.79 -4.23 13.93
N VAL A 163 1.95 -4.13 14.57
CA VAL A 163 2.18 -4.65 15.92
C VAL A 163 1.38 -3.89 16.98
N ILE A 164 1.36 -2.56 16.91
CA ILE A 164 0.60 -1.76 17.88
C ILE A 164 -0.90 -2.03 17.78
N ASP A 165 -1.45 -2.10 16.57
CA ASP A 165 -2.87 -2.32 16.33
C ASP A 165 -3.28 -3.77 16.63
N SER A 166 -2.41 -4.76 16.42
CA SER A 166 -2.72 -6.14 16.82
C SER A 166 -2.90 -6.28 18.33
N ILE A 167 -2.13 -5.53 19.12
CA ILE A 167 -2.21 -5.52 20.59
C ILE A 167 -3.37 -4.64 21.07
N THR A 168 -3.55 -3.44 20.51
CA THR A 168 -4.48 -2.43 21.04
C THR A 168 -5.89 -2.50 20.45
N ARG A 169 -6.03 -3.06 19.25
CA ARG A 169 -7.28 -3.10 18.49
C ARG A 169 -7.64 -4.49 17.96
N HIS A 170 -6.78 -5.49 18.17
CA HIS A 170 -6.94 -6.85 17.63
C HIS A 170 -7.14 -6.88 16.10
N ARG A 171 -6.56 -5.91 15.38
CA ARG A 171 -6.73 -5.72 13.93
C ARG A 171 -5.39 -5.56 13.22
N THR A 172 -5.23 -6.24 12.09
CA THR A 172 -4.06 -6.13 11.20
C THR A 172 -4.44 -5.96 9.73
N ASP A 173 -5.70 -5.66 9.45
CA ASP A 173 -6.18 -5.37 8.10
C ASP A 173 -5.41 -4.20 7.47
N GLY A 174 -5.48 -4.03 6.16
CA GLY A 174 -4.79 -2.89 5.55
C GLY A 174 -4.76 -2.95 4.04
N SER A 175 -4.52 -1.80 3.44
CA SER A 175 -4.41 -1.66 2.00
C SER A 175 -3.02 -1.26 1.59
N PHE A 176 -2.58 -1.83 0.48
CA PHE A 176 -1.47 -1.35 -0.30
C PHE A 176 -1.99 -0.63 -1.54
N VAL A 177 -1.59 0.62 -1.75
CA VAL A 177 -1.98 1.40 -2.93
C VAL A 177 -0.76 1.76 -3.75
N ARG A 178 -0.82 1.53 -5.06
CA ARG A 178 0.25 1.82 -6.01
C ARG A 178 -0.31 2.44 -7.28
N LEU A 179 0.32 3.53 -7.69
CA LEU A 179 0.08 4.22 -8.95
C LEU A 179 1.36 4.15 -9.79
N ILE A 180 1.24 3.83 -11.07
CA ILE A 180 2.37 3.83 -12.02
C ILE A 180 2.01 4.58 -13.29
N THR A 181 2.95 5.37 -13.82
CA THR A 181 2.83 5.96 -15.15
C THR A 181 4.17 5.95 -15.90
N PRO A 182 4.19 5.76 -17.23
CA PRO A 182 5.41 5.90 -18.03
C PRO A 182 5.88 7.35 -18.13
N VAL A 183 7.20 7.53 -18.09
CA VAL A 183 7.83 8.83 -18.32
C VAL A 183 7.90 9.10 -19.82
N LYS A 184 6.97 9.91 -20.34
CA LYS A 184 6.94 10.31 -21.77
C LYS A 184 7.80 11.54 -22.09
N LYS A 185 7.77 12.56 -21.21
CA LYS A 185 8.49 13.83 -21.40
C LYS A 185 9.58 13.98 -20.34
N ASP A 186 9.17 14.03 -19.08
CA ASP A 186 10.05 14.19 -17.93
C ASP A 186 9.40 13.62 -16.66
N GLU A 187 10.21 13.40 -15.62
CA GLU A 187 9.73 12.84 -14.35
C GLU A 187 8.74 13.74 -13.62
N ILE A 188 8.94 15.06 -13.67
CA ILE A 188 8.11 16.03 -12.92
C ILE A 188 6.68 16.01 -13.47
N THR A 189 6.52 16.03 -14.79
CA THR A 189 5.22 15.89 -15.44
C THR A 189 4.53 14.58 -15.04
N SER A 190 5.30 13.49 -14.98
CA SER A 190 4.78 12.16 -14.60
C SER A 190 4.36 12.11 -13.12
N ILE A 191 5.17 12.69 -12.22
CA ILE A 191 4.87 12.80 -10.80
C ILE A 191 3.59 13.63 -10.58
N ASN A 192 3.48 14.78 -11.24
CA ASN A 192 2.31 15.66 -11.11
C ASN A 192 1.03 14.98 -11.61
N LEU A 193 1.11 14.21 -12.69
CA LEU A 193 0.00 13.39 -13.17
C LEU A 193 -0.45 12.36 -12.13
N LEU A 194 0.50 11.65 -11.50
CA LEU A 194 0.18 10.68 -10.44
C LEU A 194 -0.42 11.35 -9.21
N LYS A 195 0.05 12.56 -8.84
CA LYS A 195 -0.53 13.35 -7.74
C LYS A 195 -1.97 13.76 -8.04
N GLU A 196 -2.24 14.26 -9.24
CA GLU A 196 -3.59 14.62 -9.71
C GLU A 196 -4.53 13.41 -9.62
N PHE A 197 -4.12 12.26 -10.16
CA PHE A 197 -4.95 11.05 -10.09
C PHE A 197 -5.16 10.59 -8.64
N ALA A 198 -4.12 10.59 -7.82
CA ALA A 198 -4.21 10.20 -6.41
C ALA A 198 -5.22 11.06 -5.63
N GLN A 199 -5.25 12.38 -5.89
CA GLN A 199 -6.22 13.30 -5.29
C GLN A 199 -7.66 12.90 -5.59
N LYS A 200 -7.93 12.59 -6.86
CA LYS A 200 -9.27 12.22 -7.34
C LYS A 200 -9.70 10.82 -6.87
N ALA A 201 -8.75 9.90 -6.76
CA ALA A 201 -8.99 8.54 -6.28
C ALA A 201 -9.15 8.45 -4.74
N TYR A 202 -8.56 9.39 -3.99
CA TYR A 202 -8.49 9.32 -2.53
C TYR A 202 -9.85 9.24 -1.81
N PRO A 203 -10.91 9.99 -2.19
CA PRO A 203 -12.22 9.83 -1.58
C PRO A 203 -12.78 8.41 -1.72
N TYR A 204 -12.66 7.81 -2.90
CA TYR A 204 -13.11 6.43 -3.15
C TYR A 204 -12.29 5.41 -2.37
N LEU A 205 -10.98 5.62 -2.25
CA LEU A 205 -10.13 4.77 -1.39
C LEU A 205 -10.61 4.80 0.08
N ASN A 206 -10.97 5.97 0.62
CA ASN A 206 -11.50 6.07 1.99
C ASN A 206 -12.89 5.46 2.15
N GLU A 207 -13.69 5.43 1.09
CA GLU A 207 -14.98 4.78 1.11
C GLU A 207 -14.82 3.25 1.22
N HIS A 208 -13.89 2.67 0.45
CA HIS A 208 -13.69 1.22 0.40
C HIS A 208 -12.85 0.69 1.58
N ILE A 209 -11.88 1.47 2.07
CA ILE A 209 -10.94 1.03 3.10
C ILE A 209 -11.48 1.34 4.50
N PRO A 210 -11.62 0.33 5.40
CA PRO A 210 -12.07 0.53 6.76
C PRO A 210 -11.14 1.45 7.58
N ASN A 211 -11.77 2.25 8.45
CA ASN A 211 -11.08 3.08 9.44
C ASN A 211 -10.85 2.36 10.78
#